data_AF-A0A6L5NWI9-F1
#
_entry.id   AF-A0A6L5NWI9-F1
#
_cell.length_a   1.000
_cell.length_b   1.000
_cell.length_c   1.000
_cell.angle_alpha   90.00
_cell.angle_beta   90.00
_cell.angle_gamma   90.00
#
_symmetry.space_group_name_H-M   'P 1'
#
loop_
_entity.id
_entity.type
_entity.pdbx_description
1 polymer ?
#
loop_
_entity_poly.entity_id
_entity_poly.type
_entity_poly.pdbx_seq_one_letter_code
_entity_poly.pdbx_strand_id
1 'polypeptide(L)'
;MKMLSVFFFLIASTGALASTVITCNDAMSVGGEARTVLHKQAQQRAQHEIESFMEKALMKPYVDVFGLQSSADGMADLIEIYWCETTNTPLHSAYYRFYSSNKSVFNK
;
A
#
# COMPACT_ATOMS: atom_id res chain seq x y z
N MET A 1 3.04 -24.05 51.37
CA MET A 1 2.05 -22.95 51.51
C MET A 1 2.85 -21.65 51.48
N LYS A 2 2.68 -20.66 50.60
CA LYS A 2 1.60 -20.28 49.68
C LYS A 2 2.28 -19.69 48.42
N MET A 3 1.78 -20.05 47.24
CA MET A 3 2.05 -19.33 45.99
C MET A 3 1.56 -17.89 46.15
N LEU A 4 2.43 -16.89 45.97
CA LEU A 4 1.99 -15.52 45.69
C LEU A 4 1.86 -15.38 44.18
N SER A 5 0.63 -15.51 43.73
CA SER A 5 0.19 -15.37 42.34
C SER A 5 0.39 -13.93 41.88
N VAL A 6 1.37 -13.70 41.00
CA VAL A 6 1.50 -12.45 40.23
C VAL A 6 0.43 -12.49 39.14
N PHE A 7 -0.71 -11.85 39.40
CA PHE A 7 -1.73 -11.60 38.38
C PHE A 7 -1.27 -10.41 37.51
N PHE A 8 -0.44 -10.68 36.51
CA PHE A 8 -0.28 -9.77 35.38
C PHE A 8 -1.57 -9.88 34.55
N PHE A 9 -2.50 -8.95 34.76
CA PHE A 9 -3.64 -8.73 33.87
C PHE A 9 -3.09 -8.12 32.57
N LEU A 10 -2.55 -8.98 31.69
CA LEU A 10 -2.35 -8.68 30.28
C LEU A 10 -3.75 -8.56 29.67
N ILE A 11 -4.33 -7.36 29.75
CA ILE A 11 -5.39 -6.96 28.85
C ILE A 11 -4.70 -6.79 27.49
N ALA A 12 -4.49 -7.91 26.81
CA ALA A 12 -4.29 -7.93 25.38
C ALA A 12 -5.63 -7.49 24.77
N SER A 13 -5.83 -6.17 24.71
CA SER A 13 -6.81 -5.57 23.83
C SER A 13 -6.35 -5.83 22.40
N THR A 14 -6.57 -7.07 21.95
CA THR A 14 -6.65 -7.45 20.55
C THR A 14 -7.95 -6.89 20.00
N GLY A 15 -8.07 -5.56 20.05
CA GLY A 15 -8.86 -4.87 19.06
C GLY A 15 -8.16 -5.16 17.75
N ALA A 16 -8.66 -6.15 17.01
CA ALA A 16 -8.42 -6.20 15.59
C ALA A 16 -8.91 -4.86 15.05
N LEU A 17 -7.99 -3.89 14.97
CA LEU A 17 -8.12 -2.75 14.10
C LEU A 17 -8.25 -3.37 12.72
N ALA A 18 -9.48 -3.66 12.31
CA ALA A 18 -9.82 -3.88 10.94
C ALA A 18 -9.37 -2.59 10.26
N SER A 19 -8.16 -2.61 9.70
CA SER A 19 -7.65 -1.52 8.89
C SER A 19 -8.70 -1.33 7.81
N THR A 20 -9.43 -0.23 7.87
CA THR A 20 -10.42 0.11 6.85
C THR A 20 -9.67 0.05 5.52
N VAL A 21 -10.08 -0.91 4.70
CA VAL A 21 -9.48 -1.12 3.39
C VAL A 21 -9.78 0.13 2.59
N ILE A 22 -8.77 0.95 2.30
CA ILE A 22 -8.93 2.09 1.40
C ILE A 22 -9.20 1.50 0.01
N THR A 23 -10.42 1.68 -0.47
CA THR A 23 -10.90 1.27 -1.79
C THR A 23 -10.81 2.42 -2.80
N CYS A 24 -11.02 2.13 -4.09
CA CYS A 24 -11.03 3.15 -5.13
C CYS A 24 -12.07 4.24 -4.82
N ASN A 25 -13.27 3.85 -4.37
CA ASN A 25 -14.32 4.82 -4.03
C ASN A 25 -13.89 5.74 -2.88
N ASP A 26 -13.15 5.22 -1.89
CA ASP A 26 -12.63 6.03 -0.80
C ASP A 26 -11.60 7.05 -1.31
N ALA A 27 -10.65 6.61 -2.14
CA ALA A 27 -9.62 7.48 -2.70
C ALA A 27 -10.19 8.58 -3.62
N MET A 28 -11.22 8.26 -4.40
CA MET A 28 -11.90 9.20 -5.29
C MET A 28 -12.82 10.19 -4.56
N SER A 29 -13.24 9.88 -3.33
CA SER A 29 -14.15 10.71 -2.54
C SER A 29 -13.44 11.76 -1.67
N VAL A 30 -12.12 11.68 -1.52
CA VAL A 30 -11.33 12.58 -0.69
C VAL A 30 -10.75 13.74 -1.49
N GLY A 31 -10.49 14.87 -0.83
CA GLY A 31 -9.82 16.01 -1.46
C GLY A 31 -8.38 15.72 -1.86
N GLY A 32 -7.81 16.56 -2.75
CA GLY A 32 -6.50 16.31 -3.38
C GLY A 32 -5.35 16.03 -2.41
N GLU A 33 -5.23 16.80 -1.32
CA GLU A 33 -4.16 16.57 -0.33
C GLU A 33 -4.29 15.21 0.36
N ALA A 34 -5.52 14.85 0.78
CA ALA A 34 -5.79 13.56 1.40
C ALA A 34 -5.52 12.41 0.43
N ARG A 35 -5.93 12.54 -0.84
CA ARG A 35 -5.62 11.58 -1.90
C ARG A 35 -4.10 11.36 -2.03
N THR A 36 -3.31 12.42 -2.15
CA THR A 36 -1.86 12.33 -2.26
C THR A 36 -1.24 11.60 -1.06
N VAL A 37 -1.71 11.86 0.16
CA VAL A 37 -1.24 11.16 1.37
C VAL A 37 -1.58 9.67 1.33
N LEU A 38 -2.82 9.31 0.97
CA LEU A 38 -3.25 7.90 0.89
C LEU A 38 -2.43 7.12 -0.13
N HIS A 39 -2.25 7.67 -1.33
CA HIS A 39 -1.46 7.06 -2.39
C HIS A 39 0.01 6.91 -2.00
N LYS A 40 0.60 7.93 -1.41
CA LYS A 40 1.98 7.87 -0.92
C LYS A 40 2.18 6.76 0.10
N GLN A 41 1.30 6.65 1.10
CA GLN A 41 1.42 5.61 2.12
C GLN A 41 1.24 4.20 1.54
N ALA A 42 0.23 4.01 0.69
CA ALA A 42 -0.02 2.73 0.03
C ALA A 42 1.15 2.32 -0.87
N GLN A 43 1.72 3.27 -1.60
CA GLN A 43 2.87 3.03 -2.45
C GLN A 43 4.11 2.66 -1.64
N GLN A 44 4.42 3.39 -0.57
CA GLN A 44 5.58 3.10 0.28
C GLN A 44 5.49 1.69 0.88
N ARG A 45 4.30 1.29 1.33
CA ARG A 45 4.07 -0.06 1.83
C ARG A 45 4.30 -1.11 0.73
N ALA A 46 3.70 -0.92 -0.44
CA ALA A 46 3.84 -1.85 -1.55
C ALA A 46 5.29 -1.95 -2.07
N GLN A 47 6.01 -0.82 -2.11
CA GLN A 47 7.41 -0.74 -2.48
C GLN A 47 8.26 -1.54 -1.47
N HIS A 48 8.06 -1.32 -0.17
CA HIS A 48 8.78 -2.07 0.85
C HIS A 48 8.53 -3.59 0.72
N GLU A 49 7.27 -4.00 0.54
CA GLU A 49 6.90 -5.41 0.40
C GLU A 49 7.55 -6.06 -0.84
N ILE A 50 7.55 -5.38 -2.00
CA ILE A 50 8.15 -5.94 -3.22
C ILE A 50 9.68 -5.91 -3.18
N GLU A 51 10.30 -4.88 -2.62
CA GLU A 51 11.76 -4.81 -2.48
C GLU A 51 12.28 -5.87 -1.52
N SER A 52 11.56 -6.12 -0.42
CA SER A 52 11.86 -7.21 0.49
C SER A 52 11.71 -8.57 -0.17
N PHE A 53 10.66 -8.77 -0.99
CA PHE A 53 10.46 -10.02 -1.71
C PHE A 53 11.53 -10.27 -2.78
N MET A 54 12.01 -9.21 -3.43
CA MET A 54 12.98 -9.29 -4.53
C MET A 54 14.44 -9.19 -4.08
N GLU A 55 14.67 -8.90 -2.80
CA GLU A 55 15.98 -8.61 -2.22
C GLU A 55 16.74 -7.49 -2.95
N LYS A 56 16.01 -6.55 -3.55
CA LYS A 56 16.59 -5.39 -4.26
C LYS A 56 15.63 -4.21 -4.30
N ALA A 57 16.20 -3.00 -4.36
CA ALA A 57 15.45 -1.76 -4.50
C ALA A 57 14.86 -1.60 -5.91
N LEU A 58 13.70 -0.94 -6.02
CA LEU A 58 13.13 -0.57 -7.31
C LEU A 58 13.89 0.61 -7.92
N MET A 59 14.24 0.53 -9.20
CA MET A 59 15.00 1.60 -9.88
C MET A 59 14.15 2.81 -10.26
N LYS A 60 12.85 2.61 -10.51
CA LYS A 60 11.91 3.64 -10.97
C LYS A 60 10.60 3.56 -10.19
N PRO A 61 10.57 3.90 -8.90
CA PRO A 61 9.38 3.69 -8.06
C PRO A 61 8.13 4.43 -8.56
N TYR A 62 8.29 5.45 -9.41
CA TYR A 62 7.22 6.24 -9.98
C TYR A 62 7.26 6.18 -11.51
N VAL A 63 6.17 5.72 -12.12
CA VAL A 63 6.02 5.70 -13.57
C VAL A 63 4.66 6.24 -14.02
N ASP A 64 4.58 6.70 -15.26
CA ASP A 64 3.33 7.10 -15.91
C ASP A 64 2.68 5.93 -16.68
N VAL A 65 1.58 6.21 -17.38
CA VAL A 65 0.84 5.25 -18.24
C VAL A 65 1.70 4.63 -19.35
N PHE A 66 2.83 5.23 -19.70
CA PHE A 66 3.77 4.74 -20.72
C PHE A 66 4.96 3.99 -20.10
N GLY A 67 5.02 3.86 -18.77
CA GLY A 67 6.14 3.23 -18.06
C GLY A 67 7.40 4.12 -18.00
N LEU A 68 7.27 5.42 -18.30
CA LEU A 68 8.35 6.39 -18.18
C LEU A 68 8.42 6.92 -16.75
N GLN A 69 9.60 7.39 -16.33
CA GLN A 69 9.78 7.94 -14.99
C GLN A 69 8.85 9.14 -14.77
N SER A 70 8.13 9.13 -13.64
CA SER A 70 7.09 10.12 -13.34
C SER A 70 7.19 10.62 -11.89
N SER A 71 6.22 11.44 -11.48
CA SER A 71 6.01 11.86 -10.10
C SER A 71 5.13 10.86 -9.33
N ALA A 72 5.04 11.03 -8.02
CA ALA A 72 4.11 10.26 -7.18
C ALA A 72 2.65 10.46 -7.61
N ASP A 73 2.25 11.67 -7.97
CA ASP A 73 0.90 11.95 -8.46
C ASP A 73 0.64 11.29 -9.82
N GLY A 74 1.62 11.30 -10.73
CA GLY A 74 1.48 10.61 -12.02
C GLY A 74 1.32 9.09 -11.88
N MET A 75 2.00 8.50 -10.88
CA MET A 75 1.81 7.10 -10.52
C MET A 75 0.46 6.85 -9.82
N ALA A 76 -0.05 7.82 -9.05
CA ALA A 76 -1.38 7.72 -8.42
C ALA A 76 -2.49 7.69 -9.48
N ASP A 77 -2.44 8.61 -10.45
CA ASP A 77 -3.37 8.65 -11.58
C ASP A 77 -3.36 7.32 -12.35
N LEU A 78 -2.16 6.78 -12.60
CA LEU A 78 -1.98 5.48 -13.24
C LEU A 78 -2.66 4.34 -12.48
N ILE A 79 -2.45 4.28 -11.16
CA ILE A 79 -3.02 3.22 -10.32
C ILE A 79 -4.54 3.34 -10.29
N GLU A 80 -5.09 4.54 -10.18
CA GLU A 80 -6.55 4.74 -10.18
C GLU A 80 -7.22 4.23 -11.45
N ILE A 81 -6.60 4.41 -12.62
CA ILE A 81 -7.12 3.87 -13.90
C ILE A 81 -7.31 2.35 -13.83
N TYR A 82 -6.33 1.62 -13.29
CA TYR A 82 -6.32 0.14 -13.32
C TYR A 82 -6.94 -0.51 -12.08
N TRP A 83 -7.05 0.23 -10.99
CA TRP A 83 -7.48 -0.30 -9.71
C TRP A 83 -9.00 -0.32 -9.56
N CYS A 84 -9.68 0.69 -10.10
CA CYS A 84 -11.13 0.87 -9.94
C CYS A 84 -11.98 -0.19 -10.63
N GLU A 85 -11.38 -1.12 -11.40
CA GLU A 85 -12.08 -2.26 -11.99
C GLU A 85 -12.63 -3.24 -10.94
N THR A 86 -12.09 -3.23 -9.71
CA THR A 86 -12.57 -4.07 -8.61
C THR A 86 -12.73 -3.26 -7.34
N THR A 87 -13.97 -3.01 -6.91
CA THR A 87 -14.30 -2.12 -5.77
C THR A 87 -13.74 -2.58 -4.42
N ASN A 88 -13.27 -3.83 -4.33
CA ASN A 88 -12.82 -4.44 -3.07
C ASN A 88 -11.30 -4.61 -2.97
N THR A 89 -10.53 -4.25 -4.00
CA THR A 89 -9.07 -4.37 -3.92
C THR A 89 -8.52 -3.26 -2.99
N PRO A 90 -7.67 -3.56 -2.00
CA PRO A 90 -6.99 -2.51 -1.22
C PRO A 90 -5.99 -1.71 -2.06
N LEU A 91 -5.84 -0.41 -1.79
CA LEU A 91 -4.93 0.47 -2.55
C LEU A 91 -3.48 -0.05 -2.59
N HIS A 92 -2.94 -0.46 -1.44
CA HIS A 92 -1.58 -1.01 -1.37
C HIS A 92 -1.42 -2.29 -2.23
N SER A 93 -2.45 -3.14 -2.28
CA SER A 93 -2.44 -4.36 -3.10
C SER A 93 -2.44 -4.03 -4.59
N ALA A 94 -3.09 -2.93 -5.00
CA ALA A 94 -3.06 -2.45 -6.38
C ALA A 94 -1.63 -2.03 -6.79
N TYR A 95 -0.94 -1.27 -5.94
CA TYR A 95 0.48 -0.93 -6.14
C TYR A 95 1.38 -2.17 -6.19
N TYR A 96 1.23 -3.10 -5.23
CA TYR A 96 2.02 -4.33 -5.20
C TYR A 96 1.83 -5.14 -6.49
N ARG A 97 0.57 -5.32 -6.91
CA ARG A 97 0.25 -5.99 -8.16
C ARG A 97 0.91 -5.30 -9.34
N PHE A 98 0.82 -3.98 -9.43
CA PHE A 98 1.46 -3.21 -10.49
C PHE A 98 2.98 -3.45 -10.55
N TYR A 99 3.69 -3.35 -9.42
CA TYR A 99 5.13 -3.64 -9.36
C TYR A 99 5.44 -5.08 -9.77
N SER A 100 4.67 -6.04 -9.26
CA SER A 100 4.88 -7.47 -9.50
C SER A 100 4.61 -7.87 -10.96
N SER A 101 3.66 -7.22 -11.64
CA SER A 101 3.32 -7.47 -13.04
C SER A 101 4.27 -6.77 -14.00
N ASN A 102 4.91 -5.67 -13.59
CA ASN A 102 5.78 -4.86 -14.44
C ASN A 102 7.24 -4.90 -13.99
N LYS A 103 7.71 -6.04 -13.46
CA LYS A 103 9.07 -6.17 -12.91
C LYS A 103 10.16 -5.68 -13.88
N SER A 104 10.00 -5.87 -15.19
CA SER A 104 10.95 -5.40 -16.21
C SER A 104 11.09 -3.87 -16.28
N VAL A 105 10.07 -3.11 -15.90
CA VAL A 105 10.10 -1.64 -15.82
C VAL A 105 10.87 -1.18 -14.59
N PHE A 106 10.71 -1.89 -13.47
CA PHE A 106 11.23 -1.50 -12.16
C PHE A 106 12.57 -2.11 -11.78
N ASN A 107 12.98 -3.21 -12.44
CA ASN A 107 14.08 -4.06 -12.02
C ASN A 107 15.06 -4.41 -13.16
N LYS A 108 15.23 -3.49 -14.12
CA LYS A 108 16.14 -3.66 -15.26
C LYS A 108 17.52 -4.16 -14.85
#